data_AF-A0A537HM02-F1
#
_entry.id   AF-A0A537HM02-F1
#
_cell.length_a   1.000
_cell.length_b   1.000
_cell.length_c   1.000
_cell.angle_alpha   90.00
_cell.angle_beta   90.00
_cell.angle_gamma   90.00
#
_symmetry.space_group_name_H-M   'P 1'
#
loop_
_entity.id
_entity.type
_entity.pdbx_description
1 polymer ?
#
loop_
_entity_poly.entity_id
_entity_poly.type
_entity_poly.pdbx_seq_one_letter_code
_entity_poly.pdbx_strand_id
1 'polypeptide(L)'
;MSFGLPETFNLIDAVAMIAASAIPFYVAYVTKIRPFRILSLLLALFSFSHGLYHLLFGFVFGYTARAILDSFSVVTLLLFLSYFSKKGGLA
;
A
#
# COMPACT_ATOMS: atom_id res chain seq x y z
N MET A 1 11.65 15.48 -20.45
CA MET A 1 11.74 15.86 -19.02
C MET A 1 12.96 15.17 -18.44
N SER A 2 13.87 15.91 -17.80
CA SER A 2 15.01 15.33 -17.08
C SER A 2 14.57 15.08 -15.64
N PHE A 3 14.64 13.84 -15.17
CA PHE A 3 14.38 13.52 -13.76
C PHE A 3 15.65 13.68 -12.95
N GLY A 4 15.57 14.29 -11.76
CA GLY A 4 16.63 14.23 -10.79
C GLY A 4 16.68 12.86 -10.13
N LEU A 5 17.75 12.61 -9.36
CA LEU A 5 17.90 11.37 -8.59
C LEU A 5 16.71 11.13 -7.62
N PRO A 6 16.24 12.13 -6.83
CA PRO A 6 15.12 11.92 -5.90
C PRO A 6 13.82 11.51 -6.59
N GLU A 7 13.50 12.11 -7.73
CA GLU A 7 12.29 11.83 -8.49
C GLU A 7 12.34 10.42 -9.12
N THR A 8 13.54 9.98 -9.51
CA THR A 8 13.76 8.64 -10.08
C THR A 8 13.56 7.55 -9.04
N PHE A 9 14.12 7.71 -7.83
CA PHE A 9 13.89 6.76 -6.74
C PHE A 9 12.42 6.70 -6.33
N ASN A 10 11.77 7.86 -6.23
CA ASN A 10 10.35 7.95 -5.90
C ASN A 10 9.46 7.22 -6.93
N LEU A 11 9.80 7.32 -8.22
CA LEU A 11 9.11 6.58 -9.29
C LEU A 11 9.35 5.07 -9.19
N ILE A 12 10.59 4.65 -8.95
CA ILE A 12 10.92 3.22 -8.79
C ILE A 12 10.17 2.62 -7.61
N ASP A 13 10.17 3.30 -6.46
CA ASP A 13 9.46 2.87 -5.26
C ASP A 13 7.95 2.78 -5.52
N ALA A 14 7.37 3.80 -6.15
CA ALA A 14 5.96 3.81 -6.51
C ALA A 14 5.58 2.59 -7.36
N VAL A 15 6.31 2.35 -8.44
CA VAL A 15 6.05 1.24 -9.37
C VAL A 15 6.27 -0.11 -8.69
N ALA A 16 7.37 -0.26 -7.94
CA ALA A 16 7.68 -1.48 -7.23
C ALA A 16 6.60 -1.83 -6.20
N MET A 17 6.11 -0.85 -5.43
CA MET A 17 5.04 -1.05 -4.46
C MET A 17 3.71 -1.40 -5.13
N ILE A 18 3.32 -0.66 -6.19
CA ILE A 18 2.10 -0.96 -6.94
C ILE A 18 2.16 -2.37 -7.52
N ALA A 19 3.27 -2.75 -8.14
CA ALA A 19 3.46 -4.09 -8.69
C ALA A 19 3.45 -5.17 -7.59
N ALA A 20 4.16 -4.94 -6.49
CA ALA A 20 4.20 -5.86 -5.36
C ALA A 20 2.82 -6.07 -4.71
N SER A 21 1.95 -5.04 -4.73
CA SER A 21 0.58 -5.13 -4.20
C SER A 21 -0.31 -6.16 -4.92
N ALA A 22 0.02 -6.51 -6.16
CA ALA A 22 -0.71 -7.52 -6.92
C ALA A 22 -0.68 -8.91 -6.25
N ILE A 23 0.44 -9.26 -5.60
CA ILE A 23 0.59 -10.56 -4.92
C ILE A 23 -0.39 -10.71 -3.74
N PRO A 24 -0.42 -9.80 -2.75
CA PRO A 24 -1.39 -9.90 -1.67
C PRO A 24 -2.84 -9.71 -2.15
N PHE A 25 -3.12 -8.96 -3.23
CA PHE A 25 -4.44 -8.97 -3.86
C PHE A 25 -4.82 -10.36 -4.38
N TYR A 26 -3.89 -11.02 -5.09
CA TYR A 26 -4.09 -12.38 -5.57
C TYR A 26 -4.30 -13.38 -4.42
N VAL A 27 -3.48 -13.31 -3.38
CA VAL A 27 -3.61 -14.17 -2.19
C VAL A 27 -4.97 -13.96 -1.52
N ALA A 28 -5.40 -12.70 -1.37
CA ALA A 28 -6.72 -12.37 -0.84
C ALA A 28 -7.87 -12.94 -1.68
N TYR A 29 -7.73 -12.92 -3.00
CA TYR A 29 -8.72 -13.46 -3.93
C TYR A 29 -8.83 -14.98 -3.84
N VAL A 30 -7.70 -15.69 -3.78
CA VAL A 30 -7.66 -17.15 -3.84
C VAL A 30 -7.85 -17.83 -2.48
N THR A 31 -7.43 -17.20 -1.38
CA THR A 31 -7.44 -17.84 -0.06
C THR A 31 -8.85 -17.96 0.52
N LYS A 32 -9.18 -19.14 1.04
CA LYS A 32 -10.45 -19.41 1.74
C LYS A 32 -10.38 -19.07 3.24
N ILE A 33 -9.17 -18.92 3.78
CA ILE A 33 -8.93 -18.65 5.20
C ILE A 33 -9.22 -17.17 5.47
N ARG A 34 -10.34 -16.89 6.15
CA ARG A 34 -10.83 -15.52 6.35
C ARG A 34 -9.81 -14.57 6.98
N PRO A 35 -9.05 -14.94 8.04
CA PRO A 35 -8.02 -14.05 8.59
C PRO A 35 -6.91 -13.71 7.59
N PHE A 36 -6.39 -14.71 6.87
CA PHE A 36 -5.37 -14.50 5.84
C PHE A 36 -5.89 -13.59 4.72
N ARG A 37 -7.12 -13.80 4.26
CA ARG A 37 -7.74 -12.94 3.25
C ARG A 37 -7.79 -11.48 3.70
N ILE A 38 -8.22 -11.20 4.93
CA ILE A 38 -8.32 -9.84 5.45
C ILE A 38 -6.93 -9.20 5.58
N LEU A 39 -5.96 -9.92 6.13
CA LEU A 39 -4.58 -9.45 6.24
C LEU A 39 -3.97 -9.15 4.86
N SER A 40 -4.15 -10.04 3.88
CA SER A 40 -3.68 -9.83 2.52
C SER A 40 -4.37 -8.65 1.84
N LEU A 41 -5.69 -8.47 2.01
CA LEU A 41 -6.39 -7.29 1.47
C LEU A 41 -5.88 -5.98 2.07
N LEU A 42 -5.70 -5.93 3.39
CA LEU A 42 -5.20 -4.72 4.06
C LEU A 42 -3.76 -4.42 3.63
N LEU A 43 -2.89 -5.43 3.53
CA LEU A 43 -1.53 -5.24 3.05
C LEU A 43 -1.49 -4.77 1.58
N ALA A 44 -2.35 -5.34 0.73
CA ALA A 44 -2.47 -4.94 -0.66
C ALA A 44 -2.95 -3.49 -0.80
N LEU A 45 -4.00 -3.12 -0.06
CA LEU A 45 -4.54 -1.75 -0.06
C LEU A 45 -3.52 -0.73 0.45
N PHE A 46 -2.76 -1.05 1.51
CA PHE A 46 -1.66 -0.22 1.98
C PHE A 46 -0.62 -0.02 0.89
N SER A 47 -0.06 -1.12 0.37
CA SER A 47 1.03 -1.06 -0.61
C SER A 47 0.61 -0.35 -1.90
N PHE A 48 -0.59 -0.62 -2.40
CA PHE A 48 -1.13 0.02 -3.60
C PHE A 48 -1.37 1.52 -3.39
N SER A 49 -2.07 1.90 -2.31
CA SER A 49 -2.38 3.32 -2.05
C SER A 49 -1.14 4.15 -1.72
N HIS A 50 -0.17 3.57 -1.00
CA HIS A 50 1.09 4.24 -0.68
C HIS A 50 1.99 4.38 -1.93
N GLY A 51 2.08 3.34 -2.77
CA GLY A 51 2.77 3.45 -4.05
C GLY A 51 2.11 4.46 -4.99
N LEU A 52 0.77 4.49 -5.03
CA LEU A 52 0.02 5.49 -5.80
C LEU A 52 0.21 6.91 -5.25
N TYR A 53 0.36 7.08 -3.93
CA TYR A 53 0.73 8.35 -3.33
C TYR A 53 2.08 8.84 -3.88
N HIS A 54 3.13 8.02 -3.84
CA HIS A 54 4.45 8.40 -4.36
C HIS A 54 4.40 8.80 -5.84
N LEU A 55 3.60 8.09 -6.64
CA LEU A 55 3.37 8.42 -8.04
C LEU A 55 2.63 9.77 -8.20
N LEU A 56 1.49 9.95 -7.55
CA LEU A 56 0.65 11.15 -7.76
C LEU A 56 1.22 12.40 -7.09
N PHE A 57 1.94 12.24 -5.98
CA PHE A 57 2.64 13.34 -5.30
C PHE A 57 3.79 13.86 -6.15
N GLY A 58 4.58 12.95 -6.74
CA GLY A 58 5.74 13.31 -7.57
C GLY A 58 5.37 13.93 -8.92
N PHE A 59 4.21 13.60 -9.50
CA PHE A 59 3.93 13.91 -10.91
C PHE A 59 2.63 14.68 -11.20
N VAL A 60 1.65 14.73 -10.28
CA VAL A 60 0.30 15.21 -10.64
C VAL A 60 -0.27 16.28 -9.69
N PHE A 61 -0.63 15.92 -8.45
CA PHE A 61 -1.44 16.80 -7.58
C PHE A 61 -0.87 17.01 -6.16
N GLY A 62 0.38 16.60 -5.91
CA GLY A 62 1.13 16.94 -4.70
C GLY A 62 0.33 16.81 -3.39
N TYR A 63 0.03 17.93 -2.74
CA TYR A 63 -0.66 18.00 -1.44
C TYR A 63 -1.98 17.22 -1.35
N THR A 64 -2.80 17.19 -2.41
CA THR A 64 -4.07 16.46 -2.40
C THR A 64 -3.83 14.95 -2.33
N ALA A 65 -2.81 14.45 -3.03
CA ALA A 65 -2.40 13.04 -2.95
C ALA A 65 -1.92 12.70 -1.54
N ARG A 66 -1.18 13.61 -0.88
CA ARG A 66 -0.78 13.44 0.52
C ARG A 66 -1.97 13.38 1.47
N ALA A 67 -2.90 14.32 1.39
CA ALA A 67 -4.01 14.39 2.32
C ALA A 67 -4.88 13.12 2.30
N ILE A 68 -5.07 12.53 1.11
CA ILE A 68 -5.97 11.40 0.90
C ILE A 68 -5.24 10.07 0.94
N LEU A 69 -4.28 9.84 0.05
CA LEU A 69 -3.67 8.52 -0.16
C LEU A 69 -2.66 8.17 0.93
N ASP A 70 -1.85 9.12 1.39
CA ASP A 70 -0.91 8.88 2.49
C ASP A 70 -1.68 8.52 3.77
N SER A 71 -2.64 9.37 4.16
CA SER A 71 -3.56 9.14 5.29
C SER A 71 -4.29 7.79 5.19
N PHE A 72 -4.87 7.48 4.03
CA PHE A 72 -5.57 6.22 3.80
C PHE A 72 -4.63 5.01 3.93
N SER A 73 -3.42 5.09 3.37
CA SER A 73 -2.43 4.02 3.46
C SER A 73 -2.05 3.75 4.92
N VAL A 74 -1.81 4.79 5.72
CA VAL A 74 -1.47 4.67 7.14
C VAL A 74 -2.62 4.07 7.95
N VAL A 75 -3.86 4.50 7.71
CA VAL A 75 -5.05 3.91 8.36
C VAL A 75 -5.16 2.43 8.03
N THR A 76 -4.93 2.06 6.78
CA THR A 76 -4.97 0.66 6.34
C THR A 76 -3.89 -0.18 7.03
N LEU A 77 -2.68 0.37 7.21
CA LEU A 77 -1.59 -0.28 7.92
C LEU A 77 -1.89 -0.45 9.42
N LEU A 78 -2.51 0.53 10.06
CA LEU A 78 -2.95 0.42 11.45
C LEU A 78 -4.05 -0.63 11.63
N LEU A 79 -4.98 -0.73 10.67
CA LEU A 79 -5.98 -1.80 10.64
C LEU A 79 -5.34 -3.18 10.46
N PHE A 80 -4.33 -3.28 9.58
CA PHE A 80 -3.55 -4.51 9.40
C PHE A 80 -2.93 -4.95 10.73
N LEU A 81 -2.20 -4.05 11.40
CA LEU A 81 -1.56 -4.32 12.68
C LEU A 81 -2.59 -4.76 13.74
N SER A 82 -3.67 -4.00 13.89
CA SER A 82 -4.74 -4.29 14.86
C SER A 82 -5.39 -5.66 14.62
N TYR A 83 -5.65 -6.00 13.35
CA TYR A 83 -6.23 -7.28 12.98
C TYR A 83 -5.24 -8.43 13.19
N PHE A 84 -3.97 -8.24 12.80
CA PHE A 84 -2.90 -9.21 12.99
C PHE A 84 -2.69 -9.52 14.47
N SER A 85 -2.61 -8.52 15.35
CA SER A 85 -2.45 -8.75 16.79
C SER A 85 -3.59 -9.57 17.39
N LYS A 86 -4.82 -9.41 16.88
CA LYS A 86 -6.00 -10.14 17.38
C LYS A 86 -6.18 -11.55 16.82
N LYS A 87 -5.70 -11.82 15.60
CA LYS A 87 -6.01 -13.05 14.85
C LYS A 87 -4.79 -13.81 14.34
N GLY A 88 -3.61 -13.21 14.39
CA GLY A 88 -2.33 -13.76 13.92
C GLY A 88 -1.52 -14.47 15.00
N GLY A 89 -2.01 -14.55 16.25
CA GLY A 89 -1.38 -15.35 17.31
C GLY A 89 -0.29 -14.65 18.13
N LEU A 90 -0.33 -13.32 18.25
CA LEU A 90 0.51 -12.55 19.19
C LEU A 90 -0.17 -12.30 20.56
N ALA A 91 -1.21 -13.07 20.89
CA ALA A 91 -1.92 -13.02 22.16
C ALA A 91 -2.24 -14.43 22.65
#